data_AF-A0A8I1LLH0-F1
#
_entry.id   AF-A0A8I1LLH0-F1
#
_cell.length_a   1.000
_cell.length_b   1.000
_cell.length_c   1.000
_cell.angle_alpha   90.00
_cell.angle_beta   90.00
_cell.angle_gamma   90.00
#
_symmetry.space_group_name_H-M   'P 1'
#
loop_
_entity.id
_entity.type
_entity.pdbx_description
1 polymer ?
#
loop_
_entity_poly.entity_id
_entity_poly.type
_entity_poly.pdbx_seq_one_letter_code
_entity_poly.pdbx_strand_id
1 'polypeptide(L)'
;MTANEVHDALVYLQKHGMTNTQLDSLHHKKSRESFSAALKYWSGQADRGSAPRGGSIGYGQRLLHVMRGHRQGRAAFPQLIEEARQKWPPAR
;
A
#
# COMPACT_ATOMS: atom_id res chain seq x y z
N MET A 1 9.59 8.42 -1.19
CA MET A 1 8.71 7.34 -1.66
C MET A 1 9.12 6.95 -3.06
N THR A 2 9.89 5.87 -3.16
CA THR A 2 10.28 5.20 -4.40
C THR A 2 9.37 4.01 -4.66
N ALA A 3 9.42 3.42 -5.87
CA ALA A 3 8.73 2.16 -6.14
C ALA A 3 9.25 1.01 -5.25
N ASN A 4 10.54 1.01 -4.92
CA ASN A 4 11.12 0.05 -3.96
C ASN A 4 10.45 0.16 -2.58
N GLU A 5 10.29 1.37 -2.05
CA GLU A 5 9.62 1.56 -0.75
C GLU A 5 8.18 1.02 -0.76
N VAL A 6 7.46 1.17 -1.87
CA VAL A 6 6.08 0.64 -2.01
C VAL A 6 6.09 -0.88 -2.14
N HIS A 7 7.02 -1.44 -2.92
CA HIS A 7 7.20 -2.88 -3.03
C HIS A 7 7.51 -3.52 -1.68
N ASP A 8 8.46 -2.96 -0.92
CA ASP A 8 8.85 -3.45 0.40
C ASP A 8 7.68 -3.38 1.39
N ALA A 9 6.86 -2.33 1.30
CA ALA A 9 5.64 -2.23 2.08
C ALA A 9 4.67 -3.37 1.77
N LEU A 10 4.46 -3.69 0.49
CA LEU A 10 3.59 -4.80 0.09
C LEU A 10 4.11 -6.16 0.60
N VAL A 11 5.42 -6.40 0.47
CA VAL A 11 6.06 -7.63 0.97
C VAL A 11 5.86 -7.77 2.47
N TYR A 12 6.11 -6.69 3.22
CA TYR A 12 5.91 -6.68 4.67
C TYR A 12 4.45 -6.95 5.04
N LEU A 13 3.51 -6.22 4.44
CA LEU A 13 2.09 -6.32 4.78
C LEU A 13 1.54 -7.71 4.47
N GLN A 14 1.92 -8.32 3.34
CA GLN A 14 1.55 -9.69 3.01
C GLN A 14 2.12 -10.69 4.03
N LYS A 15 3.41 -10.57 4.35
CA LYS A 15 4.09 -11.45 5.31
C LYS A 15 3.46 -11.40 6.71
N HIS A 16 2.94 -10.23 7.09
CA HIS A 16 2.28 -10.01 8.38
C HIS A 16 0.77 -10.24 8.36
N GLY A 17 0.22 -10.84 7.28
CA GLY A 17 -1.15 -11.32 7.25
C GLY A 17 -2.21 -10.29 6.86
N MET A 18 -1.82 -9.16 6.26
CA MET A 18 -2.81 -8.29 5.62
C MET A 18 -3.50 -9.05 4.48
N THR A 19 -4.83 -8.94 4.40
CA THR A 19 -5.63 -9.64 3.39
C THR A 19 -5.75 -8.84 2.09
N ASN A 20 -6.11 -9.50 0.99
CA ASN A 20 -6.41 -8.82 -0.28
C ASN A 20 -7.56 -7.80 -0.14
N THR A 21 -8.55 -8.07 0.72
CA THR A 21 -9.65 -7.13 1.00
C THR A 21 -9.16 -5.87 1.71
N GLN A 22 -8.24 -6.03 2.67
CA GLN A 22 -7.59 -4.91 3.34
C GLN A 22 -6.71 -4.11 2.39
N LEU A 23 -5.98 -4.79 1.51
CA LEU A 23 -5.18 -4.17 0.45
C LEU A 23 -6.06 -3.33 -0.50
N ASP A 24 -7.15 -3.91 -1.02
CA ASP A 24 -8.07 -3.23 -1.93
C ASP A 24 -8.71 -1.99 -1.27
N SER A 25 -8.93 -2.04 0.05
CA SER A 25 -9.44 -0.88 0.81
C SER A 25 -8.49 0.33 0.81
N LEU A 26 -7.19 0.11 0.59
CA LEU A 26 -6.20 1.18 0.46
C LEU A 26 -6.13 1.72 -0.97
N HIS A 27 -6.64 0.99 -1.95
CA HIS A 27 -6.50 1.34 -3.35
C HIS A 27 -7.28 2.62 -3.70
N HIS A 28 -6.80 3.36 -4.70
CA HIS A 28 -7.41 4.64 -5.08
C HIS A 28 -8.73 4.49 -5.84
N LYS A 29 -9.09 3.27 -6.26
CA LYS A 29 -10.34 2.88 -6.89
C LYS A 29 -10.73 1.51 -6.39
N LYS A 30 -12.03 1.20 -6.31
CA LYS A 30 -12.50 -0.17 -6.06
C LYS A 30 -11.94 -1.09 -7.14
N SER A 31 -11.26 -2.14 -6.73
CA SER A 31 -10.72 -3.12 -7.66
C SER A 31 -10.88 -4.52 -7.08
N ARG A 32 -10.22 -5.50 -7.69
CA ARG A 32 -10.00 -6.81 -7.08
C ARG A 32 -8.51 -6.98 -6.88
N GLU A 33 -7.90 -6.00 -6.19
CA GLU A 33 -6.46 -6.00 -6.02
C GLU A 33 -6.02 -7.24 -5.23
N SER A 34 -4.90 -7.81 -5.66
CA SER A 34 -4.26 -8.92 -4.96
C SER A 34 -2.79 -8.58 -4.74
N PHE A 35 -2.22 -9.09 -3.65
CA PHE A 35 -0.79 -8.93 -3.40
C PHE A 35 0.06 -9.40 -4.59
N SER A 36 -0.29 -10.52 -5.24
CA SER A 36 0.44 -11.02 -6.40
C SER A 36 0.48 -10.01 -7.56
N ALA A 37 -0.65 -9.37 -7.87
CA ALA A 37 -0.72 -8.36 -8.93
C ALA A 37 0.02 -7.07 -8.54
N ALA A 38 -0.18 -6.60 -7.30
CA ALA A 38 0.45 -5.39 -6.78
C ALA A 38 1.99 -5.56 -6.73
N LEU A 39 2.49 -6.67 -6.18
CA LEU A 39 3.92 -6.97 -6.11
C LEU A 39 4.54 -7.04 -7.50
N LYS A 40 3.91 -7.74 -8.45
CA LYS A 40 4.40 -7.80 -9.84
C LYS A 40 4.50 -6.41 -10.47
N TYR A 41 3.49 -5.57 -10.27
CA TYR A 41 3.50 -4.20 -10.79
C TYR A 41 4.62 -3.37 -10.17
N TRP A 42 4.72 -3.35 -8.84
CA TRP A 42 5.67 -2.50 -8.12
C TRP A 42 7.12 -2.98 -8.24
N SER A 43 7.35 -4.30 -8.35
CA SER A 43 8.66 -4.85 -8.73
C SER A 43 9.08 -4.36 -10.11
N GLY A 44 8.19 -4.43 -11.12
CA GLY A 44 8.51 -3.88 -12.44
C GLY A 44 8.68 -2.36 -12.49
N GLN A 45 8.10 -1.60 -11.56
CA GLN A 45 8.38 -0.16 -11.42
C GLN A 45 9.72 0.10 -10.73
N ALA A 46 10.05 -0.69 -9.72
CA ALA A 46 11.31 -0.69 -9.01
C ALA A 46 12.49 -0.99 -9.93
N ASP A 47 12.40 -2.04 -10.75
CA ASP A 47 13.45 -2.43 -11.71
C ASP A 47 13.75 -1.32 -12.71
N ARG A 48 12.74 -0.52 -13.06
CA ARG A 48 12.86 0.63 -13.97
C ARG A 48 13.33 1.91 -13.28
N GLY A 49 13.61 1.89 -11.98
CA GLY A 49 13.93 3.08 -11.18
C GLY A 49 12.81 4.13 -11.21
N SER A 50 11.57 3.73 -11.49
CA SER A 50 10.45 4.66 -11.67
C SER A 50 9.88 5.10 -10.34
N ALA A 51 9.44 6.36 -10.27
CA ALA A 51 8.70 6.88 -9.12
C ALA A 51 7.19 6.67 -9.30
N PRO A 52 6.42 6.46 -8.22
CA PRO A 52 4.96 6.51 -8.24
C PRO A 52 4.46 7.80 -8.91
N ARG A 53 3.46 7.71 -9.80
CA ARG A 53 2.84 8.87 -10.47
C ARG A 53 1.33 8.92 -10.26
N GLY A 54 0.76 10.12 -10.26
CA GLY A 54 -0.69 10.33 -10.19
C GLY A 54 -1.35 9.67 -8.97
N GLY A 55 -2.49 8.98 -9.20
CA GLY A 55 -3.25 8.30 -8.15
C GLY A 55 -2.47 7.22 -7.38
N SER A 56 -1.37 6.72 -7.94
CA SER A 56 -0.48 5.75 -7.29
C SER A 56 0.36 6.37 -6.15
N ILE A 57 0.50 7.70 -6.10
CA ILE A 57 1.23 8.38 -5.02
C ILE A 57 0.46 8.23 -3.70
N GLY A 58 -0.83 8.59 -3.70
CA GLY A 58 -1.67 8.44 -2.50
C GLY A 58 -1.77 6.99 -2.05
N TYR A 59 -1.84 6.06 -3.01
CA TYR A 59 -1.83 4.62 -2.71
C TYR A 59 -0.54 4.18 -2.00
N GLY A 60 0.62 4.54 -2.54
CA GLY A 60 1.91 4.22 -1.91
C GLY A 60 2.06 4.85 -0.52
N GLN A 61 1.58 6.08 -0.32
CA GLN A 61 1.62 6.75 0.98
C GLN A 61 0.79 5.99 2.02
N ARG A 62 -0.40 5.51 1.63
CA ARG A 62 -1.25 4.70 2.50
C ARG A 62 -0.59 3.37 2.89
N LEU A 63 -0.01 2.65 1.92
CA LEU A 63 0.74 1.41 2.18
C LEU A 63 1.90 1.64 3.17
N LEU A 64 2.72 2.67 2.93
CA LEU A 64 3.83 3.00 3.82
C LEU A 64 3.37 3.39 5.21
N HIS A 65 2.25 4.12 5.32
CA HIS A 65 1.70 4.49 6.61
C HIS A 65 1.29 3.27 7.43
N VAL A 66 0.54 2.35 6.82
CA VAL A 66 0.09 1.12 7.49
C VAL A 66 1.28 0.24 7.87
N MET A 67 2.24 0.06 6.97
CA MET A 67 3.47 -0.69 7.26
C MET A 67 4.21 -0.10 8.48
N ARG A 68 4.45 1.21 8.48
CA ARG A 68 5.20 1.90 9.55
C ARG A 68 4.45 1.83 10.88
N GLY A 69 3.14 2.08 10.88
CA GLY A 69 2.31 2.00 12.09
C GLY A 69 2.28 0.60 12.67
N HIS A 70 2.13 -0.42 11.81
CA HIS A 70 2.12 -1.82 12.24
C HIS A 70 3.47 -2.25 12.80
N ARG A 71 4.57 -1.88 12.12
CA ARG A 71 5.94 -2.18 12.58
C ARG A 71 6.29 -1.53 13.92
N GLN A 72 5.68 -0.39 14.23
CA GLN A 72 5.82 0.30 15.51
C GLN A 72 4.87 -0.24 16.59
N GLY A 73 4.02 -1.23 16.29
CA GLY A 73 3.03 -1.76 17.23
C GLY A 73 1.95 -0.77 17.61
N ARG A 74 1.70 0.28 16.79
CA ARG A 74 0.75 1.36 17.13
C ARG A 74 -0.69 0.88 17.18
N ALA A 75 -1.08 0.05 16.21
CA ALA A 75 -2.45 -0.40 16.02
C ALA A 75 -2.51 -1.60 15.06
N ALA A 76 -3.67 -2.26 15.02
CA ALA A 76 -3.96 -3.31 14.07
C ALA A 76 -4.26 -2.75 12.66
N PHE A 77 -4.20 -3.59 11.63
CA PHE A 77 -4.44 -3.17 10.24
C PHE A 77 -5.73 -2.39 10.02
N PRO A 78 -6.92 -2.80 10.54
CA PRO A 78 -8.15 -2.06 10.27
C PRO A 78 -8.07 -0.58 10.66
N GLN A 79 -7.56 -0.28 11.86
CA GLN A 79 -7.42 1.10 12.34
C GLN A 79 -6.40 1.89 11.50
N LEU A 80 -5.26 1.29 11.19
CA LEU A 80 -4.23 1.95 10.36
C LEU A 80 -4.71 2.21 8.93
N ILE A 81 -5.55 1.32 8.37
CA ILE A 81 -6.16 1.51 7.05
C ILE A 81 -7.12 2.70 7.08
N GLU A 82 -7.95 2.81 8.11
CA GLU A 82 -8.86 3.95 8.28
C GLU A 82 -8.09 5.27 8.42
N GLU A 83 -7.06 5.31 9.29
CA GLU A 83 -6.16 6.47 9.43
C GLU A 83 -5.54 6.87 8.08
N ALA A 84 -5.00 5.89 7.34
CA ALA A 84 -4.39 6.11 6.05
C ALA A 84 -5.38 6.69 5.02
N ARG A 85 -6.62 6.17 4.99
CA ARG A 85 -7.69 6.64 4.08
C ARG A 85 -8.19 8.03 4.44
N GLN A 86 -8.19 8.42 5.71
CA GLN A 86 -8.55 9.78 6.12
C GLN A 86 -7.44 10.77 5.74
N LYS A 87 -6.18 10.40 5.97
CA LYS A 87 -5.03 11.26 5.67
C LYS A 87 -4.77 11.45 4.18
N TRP A 88 -4.98 10.39 3.40
CA TRP A 88 -4.91 10.41 1.95
C TRP A 88 -6.18 9.77 1.38
N PRO A 89 -7.24 10.55 1.14
CA PRO A 89 -8.47 10.01 0.58
C PRO A 89 -8.23 9.37 -0.80
N PRO A 90 -8.89 8.24 -1.11
CA PRO A 90 -8.97 7.73 -2.48
C PRO A 90 -9.55 8.80 -3.39
N ALA A 91 -9.05 8.90 -4.63
CA ALA A 91 -9.69 9.75 -5.64
C ALA A 91 -11.12 9.22 -5.88
N ARG A 92 -12.09 10.13 -5.95
CA ARG A 92 -13.49 9.79 -6.23
C ARG A 92 -13.67 9.33 -7.67
#